data_AF-A0A3D2AR79-F1
#
_entry.id   AF-A0A3D2AR79-F1
#
_cell.length_a   1.000
_cell.length_b   1.000
_cell.length_c   1.000
_cell.angle_alpha   90.00
_cell.angle_beta   90.00
_cell.angle_gamma   90.00
#
_symmetry.space_group_name_H-M   'P 1'
#
loop_
_entity.id
_entity.type
_entity.pdbx_description
1 polymer ?
#
loop_
_entity_poly.entity_id
_entity_poly.type
_entity_poly.pdbx_seq_one_letter_code
_entity_poly.pdbx_strand_id
1 'polypeptide(L)'
;MSPNIYLDIDGVLLSNGKSAIGLDSFIAYLDDKHQGNVYWLTTHCKGSNDSVISYLKQFVGNEQTLKAMGHIKPTKWNVAKTEGIDLDQPFIWFDDNLLYGEKMILEQNNALENMILVNLKDKPNSLENFVQDFPIPV
;
A
#
# COMPACT_ATOMS: atom_id res chain seq x y z
N MET A 1 4.29 -17.42 8.14
CA MET A 1 4.47 -16.01 8.56
C MET A 1 3.53 -15.18 7.71
N SER A 2 2.91 -14.14 8.27
CA SER A 2 2.09 -13.22 7.45
C SER A 2 3.00 -12.39 6.55
N PRO A 3 2.62 -12.13 5.28
CA PRO A 3 3.45 -11.33 4.38
C PRO A 3 3.53 -9.86 4.80
N ASN A 4 4.61 -9.20 4.38
CA ASN A 4 4.72 -7.76 4.43
C ASN A 4 3.80 -7.13 3.37
N ILE A 5 3.02 -6.12 3.75
CA ILE A 5 2.11 -5.40 2.87
C ILE A 5 2.64 -3.99 2.67
N TYR A 6 2.99 -3.62 1.45
CA TYR A 6 3.48 -2.30 1.08
C TYR A 6 2.38 -1.52 0.34
N LEU A 7 2.11 -0.30 0.79
CA LEU A 7 1.00 0.52 0.27
C LEU A 7 1.49 1.85 -0.30
N ASP A 8 1.22 2.09 -1.57
CA ASP A 8 1.15 3.46 -2.05
C ASP A 8 -0.16 4.15 -1.62
N ILE A 9 -0.23 5.47 -1.81
CA ILE A 9 -1.37 6.31 -1.46
C ILE A 9 -2.07 6.80 -2.71
N ASP A 10 -1.38 7.56 -3.55
CA ASP A 10 -1.98 8.16 -4.74
C ASP A 10 -2.27 7.06 -5.77
N GLY A 11 -3.47 7.05 -6.34
CA GLY A 11 -3.91 5.98 -7.24
C GLY A 11 -4.34 4.67 -6.58
N VAL A 12 -4.00 4.47 -5.29
CA VAL A 12 -4.32 3.26 -4.51
C VAL A 12 -5.38 3.52 -3.43
N LEU A 13 -5.09 4.41 -2.49
CA LEU A 13 -5.99 4.77 -1.39
C LEU A 13 -6.76 6.07 -1.70
N LEU A 14 -6.16 6.93 -2.52
CA LEU A 14 -6.76 8.17 -3.01
C LEU A 14 -6.86 8.14 -4.54
N SER A 15 -7.94 8.68 -5.08
CA SER A 15 -8.12 8.89 -6.52
C SER A 15 -8.68 10.28 -6.77
N ASN A 16 -8.00 11.07 -7.61
CA ASN A 16 -8.39 12.44 -7.97
C ASN A 16 -8.69 13.33 -6.73
N GLY A 17 -7.86 13.24 -5.69
CA GLY A 17 -8.00 14.03 -4.46
C GLY A 17 -9.19 13.63 -3.59
N LYS A 18 -9.65 12.37 -3.68
CA LYS A 18 -10.71 11.80 -2.85
C LYS A 18 -10.33 10.42 -2.36
N SER A 19 -10.85 10.00 -1.21
CA SER A 19 -10.75 8.62 -0.75
C SER A 19 -11.34 7.64 -1.77
N ALA A 20 -10.63 6.54 -1.99
CA ALA A 20 -11.10 5.44 -2.83
C ALA A 20 -12.34 4.76 -2.23
N ILE A 21 -13.18 4.18 -3.09
CA ILE A 21 -14.31 3.34 -2.66
C ILE A 21 -13.74 2.11 -1.95
N GLY A 22 -14.28 1.79 -0.78
CA GLY A 22 -13.79 0.69 0.05
C GLY A 22 -12.55 1.01 0.89
N LEU A 23 -12.08 2.27 0.95
CA LEU A 23 -10.91 2.64 1.75
C LEU A 23 -11.03 2.20 3.21
N ASP A 24 -12.15 2.54 3.85
CA ASP A 24 -12.36 2.27 5.28
C ASP A 24 -12.35 0.77 5.58
N SER A 25 -13.02 -0.05 4.76
CA SER A 25 -13.06 -1.49 4.92
C SER A 25 -11.71 -2.14 4.64
N PHE A 26 -10.98 -1.65 3.63
CA PHE A 26 -9.65 -2.15 3.29
C PHE A 26 -8.63 -1.88 4.39
N ILE A 27 -8.60 -0.66 4.94
CA ILE A 27 -7.69 -0.32 6.03
C ILE A 27 -8.06 -1.07 7.31
N ALA A 28 -9.35 -1.18 7.65
CA ALA A 28 -9.79 -1.97 8.79
C ALA A 28 -9.40 -3.44 8.64
N TYR A 29 -9.53 -4.01 7.44
CA TYR A 29 -9.08 -5.37 7.14
C TYR A 29 -7.57 -5.53 7.35
N LEU A 30 -6.76 -4.60 6.84
CA LEU A 30 -5.31 -4.65 6.99
C LEU A 30 -4.87 -4.52 8.45
N ASP A 31 -5.50 -3.63 9.22
CA ASP A 31 -5.20 -3.43 10.65
C ASP A 31 -5.58 -4.67 11.49
N ASP A 32 -6.65 -5.38 11.13
CA ASP A 32 -7.09 -6.61 11.81
C ASP A 32 -6.27 -7.85 11.38
N LYS A 33 -6.06 -8.05 10.08
CA LYS A 33 -5.49 -9.30 9.52
C LYS A 33 -3.97 -9.27 9.33
N HIS A 34 -3.41 -8.09 9.12
CA HIS A 34 -1.98 -7.89 8.82
C HIS A 34 -1.30 -6.99 9.85
N GLN A 35 -1.85 -6.93 11.08
CA GLN A 35 -1.33 -6.08 12.15
C GLN A 35 0.18 -6.24 12.33
N GLY A 36 0.88 -5.10 12.27
CA GLY A 36 2.34 -5.07 12.41
C GLY A 36 3.13 -5.48 11.17
N ASN A 37 2.52 -5.81 10.04
CA ASN A 37 3.22 -6.11 8.79
C ASN A 37 2.77 -5.23 7.62
N VAL A 38 2.17 -4.07 7.91
CA VAL A 38 1.77 -3.08 6.90
C VAL A 38 2.73 -1.90 6.92
N TYR A 39 3.14 -1.49 5.74
CA TYR A 39 4.18 -0.50 5.51
C TYR A 39 3.74 0.51 4.46
N TRP A 40 4.05 1.79 4.69
CA TRP A 40 3.91 2.81 3.66
C TRP A 40 5.02 2.64 2.63
N LEU A 41 4.67 2.67 1.35
CA LEU A 41 5.62 2.69 0.25
C LEU A 41 5.20 3.73 -0.79
N THR A 42 5.30 4.99 -0.35
CA THR A 42 4.73 6.15 -1.04
C THR A 42 5.68 7.33 -0.95
N THR A 43 5.57 8.27 -1.88
CA THR A 43 6.38 9.50 -1.93
C THR A 43 6.12 10.44 -0.74
N HIS A 44 4.97 10.28 -0.07
CA HIS A 44 4.63 11.01 1.16
C HIS A 44 5.31 10.45 2.42
N CYS A 45 5.86 9.23 2.34
CA CYS A 45 6.56 8.58 3.44
C CYS A 45 8.07 8.79 3.31
N LYS A 46 8.61 9.73 4.09
CA LYS A 46 10.05 10.02 4.14
C LYS A 46 10.68 9.43 5.41
N GLY A 47 10.33 8.19 5.74
CA GLY A 47 10.70 7.56 7.02
C GLY A 47 9.89 8.06 8.22
N SER A 48 8.79 8.77 8.01
CA SER A 48 7.91 9.28 9.07
C SER A 48 6.45 8.95 8.77
N ASN A 49 5.76 8.38 9.75
CA ASN A 49 4.31 8.14 9.65
C ASN A 49 3.54 9.45 9.83
N ASP A 50 4.04 10.38 10.64
CA ASP A 50 3.35 11.65 10.94
C ASP A 50 3.13 12.48 9.67
N SER A 51 4.10 12.51 8.75
CA SER A 51 3.94 13.21 7.47
C SER A 51 2.83 12.60 6.61
N VAL A 52 2.74 11.26 6.60
CA VAL A 52 1.71 10.52 5.87
C VAL A 52 0.33 10.79 6.45
N ILE A 53 0.17 10.65 7.76
CA ILE A 53 -1.11 10.89 8.45
C ILE A 53 -1.55 12.35 8.29
N SER A 54 -0.62 13.32 8.38
CA SER A 54 -0.95 14.72 8.15
C SER A 54 -1.44 14.98 6.73
N TYR A 55 -0.90 14.29 5.72
CA TYR A 55 -1.36 14.36 4.35
C TYR A 55 -2.78 13.77 4.22
N LEU A 56 -2.97 12.52 4.69
CA LEU A 56 -4.21 11.77 4.53
C LEU A 56 -5.42 12.39 5.24
N LYS A 57 -5.21 13.12 6.35
CA LYS A 57 -6.28 13.86 7.07
C LYS A 57 -7.04 14.86 6.21
N GLN A 58 -6.47 15.31 5.10
CA GLN A 58 -7.12 16.23 4.17
C GLN A 58 -8.21 15.54 3.32
N PHE A 59 -8.17 14.21 3.22
CA PHE A 59 -9.01 13.42 2.32
C PHE A 59 -9.86 12.38 3.08
N VAL A 60 -9.32 11.82 4.16
CA VAL A 60 -9.95 10.76 4.95
C VAL A 60 -10.69 11.39 6.13
N GLY A 61 -12.02 11.41 6.06
CA GLY A 61 -12.87 11.96 7.13
C GLY A 61 -13.18 10.99 8.27
N ASN A 62 -12.89 9.70 8.11
CA ASN A 62 -13.18 8.68 9.11
C ASN A 62 -12.04 8.59 10.14
N GLU A 63 -12.31 8.95 11.39
CA GLU A 63 -11.31 8.98 12.47
C GLU A 63 -10.77 7.59 12.83
N GLN A 64 -11.62 6.55 12.79
CA GLN A 64 -11.20 5.18 13.05
C GLN A 64 -10.25 4.68 11.97
N THR A 65 -10.53 5.00 10.70
CA THR A 65 -9.62 4.72 9.58
C THR A 65 -8.27 5.42 9.77
N LEU A 66 -8.28 6.71 10.12
CA LEU A 66 -7.04 7.45 10.39
C LEU A 66 -6.25 6.89 11.57
N LYS A 67 -6.94 6.41 12.62
CA LYS A 67 -6.30 5.75 13.76
C LYS A 67 -5.63 4.44 13.36
N ALA A 68 -6.32 3.60 12.56
CA ALA A 68 -5.76 2.37 12.03
C ALA A 68 -4.55 2.63 11.11
N MET A 69 -4.64 3.64 10.24
CA MET A 69 -3.49 4.10 9.43
C MET A 69 -2.29 4.51 10.30
N GLY A 70 -2.53 5.01 11.52
CA GLY A 70 -1.48 5.34 12.49
C GLY A 70 -0.63 4.15 12.95
N HIS A 71 -1.10 2.91 12.76
CA HIS A 71 -0.33 1.70 13.05
C HIS A 71 0.55 1.24 11.88
N ILE A 72 0.35 1.81 10.68
CA ILE A 72 1.14 1.47 9.48
C ILE A 72 2.56 2.01 9.64
N LYS A 73 3.54 1.15 9.35
CA LYS A 73 4.95 1.44 9.58
C LYS A 73 5.52 2.29 8.45
N PRO A 74 6.39 3.28 8.74
CA PRO A 74 7.07 4.02 7.69
C PRO A 74 8.17 3.15 7.05
N THR A 75 8.40 3.34 5.76
CA THR A 75 9.62 2.87 5.07
C THR A 75 10.52 4.05 4.71
N LYS A 76 11.76 3.73 4.33
CA LYS A 76 12.72 4.69 3.82
C LYS A 76 13.38 4.13 2.56
N TRP A 77 13.38 4.91 1.51
CA TRP A 77 14.01 4.66 0.23
C TRP A 77 14.48 5.99 -0.36
N ASN A 78 15.41 5.96 -1.32
CA ASN A 78 16.00 7.16 -1.89
C ASN A 78 15.73 7.30 -3.39
N VAL A 79 15.96 6.24 -4.17
CA VAL A 79 15.82 6.30 -5.63
C VAL A 79 14.57 5.59 -6.10
N ALA A 80 14.38 4.34 -5.72
CA ALA A 80 13.24 3.52 -6.13
C ALA A 80 12.52 2.92 -4.91
N LYS A 81 11.19 2.72 -5.02
CA LYS A 81 10.38 2.14 -3.94
C LYS A 81 10.85 0.74 -3.56
N THR A 82 11.40 -0.02 -4.52
CA THR A 82 11.94 -1.37 -4.26
C THR A 82 13.08 -1.40 -3.22
N GLU A 83 13.76 -0.28 -2.94
CA GLU A 83 14.73 -0.19 -1.83
C GLU A 83 14.08 -0.31 -0.44
N GLY A 84 12.80 0.06 -0.35
CA GLY A 84 12.01 -0.02 0.88
C GLY A 84 11.34 -1.38 1.09
N ILE A 85 11.48 -2.30 0.13
CA ILE A 85 10.90 -3.65 0.17
C ILE A 85 11.95 -4.63 0.71
N ASP A 86 11.59 -5.35 1.77
CA ASP A 86 12.29 -6.55 2.20
C ASP A 86 11.97 -7.71 1.23
N LEU A 87 12.85 -7.93 0.25
CA LEU A 87 12.72 -8.95 -0.80
C LEU A 87 13.03 -10.37 -0.30
N ASP A 88 13.60 -10.52 0.90
CA ASP A 88 13.90 -11.83 1.50
C ASP A 88 12.70 -12.41 2.28
N GLN A 89 11.60 -11.66 2.38
CA GLN A 89 10.37 -12.06 3.05
C GLN A 89 9.19 -12.09 2.05
N PRO A 90 8.18 -12.96 2.24
CA PRO A 90 6.96 -12.90 1.46
C PRO A 90 6.31 -11.51 1.57
N PHE A 91 5.92 -10.92 0.45
CA PHE A 91 5.33 -9.58 0.43
C PHE A 91 4.27 -9.39 -0.64
N ILE A 92 3.46 -8.35 -0.46
CA ILE A 92 2.53 -7.83 -1.46
C ILE A 92 2.71 -6.31 -1.50
N TRP A 93 2.79 -5.74 -2.69
CA TRP A 93 2.93 -4.31 -2.90
C TRP A 93 1.79 -3.78 -3.77
N PHE A 94 0.96 -2.91 -3.20
CA PHE A 94 -0.11 -2.22 -3.93
C PHE A 94 0.39 -0.87 -4.44
N ASP A 95 0.37 -0.70 -5.76
CA ASP A 95 0.77 0.53 -6.44
C ASP A 95 -0.06 0.73 -7.71
N ASP A 96 -0.30 1.98 -8.12
CA ASP A 96 -0.97 2.26 -9.38
C ASP A 96 0.00 2.33 -10.57
N ASN A 97 1.31 2.35 -10.29
CA ASN A 97 2.34 2.47 -11.31
C ASN A 97 3.59 1.63 -10.96
N LEU A 98 4.05 0.82 -11.92
CA LEU A 98 5.29 0.07 -11.81
C LEU A 98 6.34 0.65 -12.76
N LEU A 99 7.38 1.28 -12.21
CA LEU A 99 8.45 1.83 -13.04
C LEU A 99 9.31 0.71 -13.65
N TYR A 100 9.92 0.98 -14.81
CA TYR A 100 10.75 -0.01 -15.50
C TYR A 100 11.88 -0.56 -14.62
N GLY A 101 12.59 0.30 -13.87
CA GLY A 101 13.65 -0.14 -12.96
C GLY A 101 13.14 -1.01 -11.81
N GLU A 102 11.97 -0.70 -11.27
CA GLU A 102 11.33 -1.48 -10.21
C GLU A 102 10.90 -2.85 -10.73
N LYS A 103 10.29 -2.89 -11.94
CA LYS A 103 9.96 -4.13 -12.63
C LYS A 103 11.18 -5.04 -12.80
N MET A 104 12.31 -4.49 -13.27
CA MET A 104 13.54 -5.26 -13.45
C MET A 104 14.03 -5.87 -12.14
N ILE A 105 13.95 -5.14 -11.03
CA ILE A 105 14.33 -5.64 -9.70
C ILE A 105 13.40 -6.77 -9.26
N LEU A 106 12.08 -6.61 -9.41
CA LEU A 106 11.11 -7.64 -9.06
C LEU A 106 11.30 -8.92 -9.90
N GLU A 107 11.52 -8.78 -11.21
CA GLU A 107 11.77 -9.92 -12.10
C GLU A 107 13.05 -10.67 -11.71
N GLN A 108 14.13 -9.96 -11.37
CA GLN A 108 15.38 -10.57 -10.91
C GLN A 108 15.21 -11.39 -9.61
N ASN A 109 14.22 -11.04 -8.79
CA ASN A 109 13.90 -11.71 -7.54
C ASN A 109 12.70 -12.67 -7.66
N ASN A 110 12.20 -12.93 -8.88
CA ASN A 110 10.99 -13.74 -9.14
C ASN A 110 9.74 -13.27 -8.37
N ALA A 111 9.65 -11.97 -8.07
CA ALA A 111 8.62 -11.39 -7.21
C ALA A 111 7.71 -10.41 -7.97
N LEU A 112 7.68 -10.45 -9.31
CA LEU A 112 6.85 -9.54 -10.11
C LEU A 112 5.36 -9.68 -9.77
N GLU A 113 4.89 -10.89 -9.51
CA GLU A 113 3.48 -11.17 -9.17
C GLU A 113 3.09 -10.65 -7.77
N ASN A 114 4.07 -10.31 -6.93
CA ASN A 114 3.83 -9.68 -5.62
C ASN A 114 3.46 -8.20 -5.75
N MET A 115 3.69 -7.58 -6.92
CA MET A 115 3.21 -6.23 -7.20
C MET A 115 1.81 -6.28 -7.79
N ILE A 116 0.86 -5.71 -7.06
CA ILE A 116 -0.54 -5.63 -7.40
C ILE A 116 -0.82 -4.26 -8.01
N LEU A 117 -0.94 -4.24 -9.33
CA LEU A 117 -1.29 -3.04 -10.07
C LEU A 117 -2.73 -2.63 -9.77
N VAL A 118 -2.90 -1.51 -9.07
CA VAL A 118 -4.20 -0.94 -8.73
C VAL A 118 -4.62 0.04 -9.83
N ASN A 119 -5.83 -0.14 -10.36
CA ASN A 119 -6.39 0.78 -11.35
C ASN A 119 -7.80 1.18 -10.93
N LEU A 120 -7.90 2.21 -10.09
CA LEU A 120 -9.18 2.73 -9.61
C LEU A 120 -9.98 3.45 -10.69
N LYS A 121 -9.35 3.84 -11.80
CA LYS A 121 -10.06 4.49 -12.91
C LYS A 121 -10.96 3.49 -13.63
N ASP A 122 -10.43 2.32 -13.95
CA ASP A 122 -11.18 1.28 -14.67
C ASP A 122 -11.91 0.33 -13.71
N LYS A 123 -11.40 0.18 -12.47
CA LYS A 123 -11.94 -0.70 -11.42
C LYS A 123 -12.08 0.07 -10.10
N PRO A 124 -13.07 0.96 -9.96
CA PRO A 124 -13.20 1.84 -8.80
C PRO A 124 -13.43 1.11 -7.46
N ASN A 125 -13.95 -0.12 -7.48
CA ASN A 125 -14.21 -0.92 -6.27
C ASN A 125 -13.08 -1.93 -5.96
N SER A 126 -11.88 -1.76 -6.55
CA SER A 126 -10.77 -2.73 -6.38
C SER A 126 -10.45 -3.03 -4.91
N LEU A 127 -10.51 -2.02 -4.03
CA LEU A 127 -10.21 -2.21 -2.61
C LEU A 127 -11.21 -3.15 -1.91
N GLU A 128 -12.51 -3.08 -2.27
CA GLU A 128 -13.51 -4.01 -1.74
C GLU A 128 -13.25 -5.44 -2.20
N ASN A 129 -12.82 -5.61 -3.46
CA ASN A 129 -12.47 -6.92 -4.00
C ASN A 129 -11.27 -7.52 -3.26
N PHE A 130 -10.26 -6.71 -2.92
CA PHE A 130 -9.11 -7.19 -2.15
C PHE A 130 -9.48 -7.65 -0.73
N VAL A 131 -10.51 -7.05 -0.12
CA VAL A 131 -11.01 -7.53 1.18
C VAL A 131 -11.67 -8.91 1.06
N GLN A 132 -12.32 -9.19 -0.07
CA GLN A 132 -13.01 -10.46 -0.32
C GLN A 132 -12.06 -11.58 -0.74
N ASP A 133 -11.08 -11.23 -1.60
CA ASP A 133 -10.09 -12.13 -2.15
C ASP A 133 -8.72 -11.46 -2.10
N PHE A 134 -8.06 -11.61 -0.94
CA PHE A 134 -6.79 -10.95 -0.70
C PHE A 134 -5.66 -11.68 -1.44
N PRO A 135 -4.75 -10.96 -2.14
CA PRO A 135 -3.66 -11.59 -2.87
C PRO A 135 -2.77 -12.48 -1.97
N ILE A 136 -2.14 -13.47 -2.59
CA ILE A 136 -1.18 -14.37 -1.93
C ILE A 136 0.19 -14.12 -2.57
N PRO A 137 1.26 -13.90 -1.78
CA PRO A 137 2.59 -13.71 -2.32
C PRO A 137 3.09 -15.00 -3.00
N VAL A 138 3.88 -14.85 -4.06
CA VAL A 138 4.67 -15.91 -4.71
C VAL A 138 6.01 -16.13 -4.03
#